data_AF-A0AAI8NHA1-F1
#
_entry.id   AF-A0AAI8NHA1-F1
#
_cell.length_a   1.000
_cell.length_b   1.000
_cell.length_c   1.000
_cell.angle_alpha   90.00
_cell.angle_beta   90.00
_cell.angle_gamma   90.00
#
_symmetry.space_group_name_H-M   'P 1'
#
loop_
_entity.id
_entity.type
_entity.pdbx_description
1 polymer ?
#
loop_
_entity_poly.entity_id
_entity_poly.type
_entity_poly.pdbx_seq_one_letter_code
_entity_poly.pdbx_strand_id
1 'polypeptide(L)'
;MYAVYFWREIRSGDDGGDDGELEPLKLQPSAATPATWAVVLQTLAAVAVIFGASQLFVRQLDAIGPMLGLSSAVTALLLSPVATELPEIMNAVIWVRQGKTRLALANISGAMMIQATVPSGLGLLFTDWEFDGALLWAGLVTMAAVVYLLLTMRAHRLTPGRLAFAAFFYLVFAVGLVPILG
;
A
#
# COMPACT_ATOMS: atom_id res chain seq x y z
N MET A 1 -8.53 15.30 -2.82
CA MET A 1 -7.49 15.39 -1.77
C MET A 1 -6.12 14.92 -2.25
N TYR A 2 -6.00 13.75 -2.89
CA TYR A 2 -4.71 13.28 -3.42
C TYR A 2 -4.01 14.29 -4.35
N ALA A 3 -4.74 14.92 -5.29
CA ALA A 3 -4.16 15.94 -6.17
C ALA A 3 -3.55 17.14 -5.40
N VAL A 4 -4.14 17.52 -4.27
CA VAL A 4 -3.61 18.59 -3.39
C VAL A 4 -2.37 18.09 -2.64
N TYR A 5 -2.39 16.85 -2.14
CA TYR A 5 -1.22 16.23 -1.51
C TYR A 5 -0.05 16.15 -2.51
N PHE A 6 -0.28 15.58 -3.69
CA PHE A 6 0.71 15.44 -4.76
C PHE A 6 1.28 16.79 -5.20
N TRP A 7 0.41 17.79 -5.40
CA TRP A 7 0.85 19.13 -5.76
C TRP A 7 1.64 19.82 -4.64
N ARG A 8 1.24 19.61 -3.38
CA ARG A 8 1.97 20.12 -2.22
C ARG A 8 3.34 19.46 -2.11
N GLU A 9 3.40 18.15 -2.30
CA GLU A 9 4.63 17.35 -2.25
C GLU A 9 5.64 17.80 -3.33
N ILE A 10 5.17 17.98 -4.56
CA ILE A 10 5.99 18.51 -5.67
C ILE A 10 6.50 19.92 -5.37
N ARG A 11 5.70 20.75 -4.70
CA ARG A 11 6.09 22.13 -4.34
C ARG A 11 6.93 22.24 -3.08
N SER A 12 6.90 21.25 -2.19
CA SER A 12 7.71 21.21 -0.97
C SER A 12 9.07 20.54 -1.17
N GLY A 13 9.40 20.11 -2.39
CA GLY A 13 10.63 19.40 -2.74
C GLY A 13 11.94 20.22 -2.70
N ASP A 14 12.07 21.19 -1.78
CA ASP A 14 13.32 21.98 -1.61
C ASP A 14 13.91 21.94 -0.19
N ASP A 15 13.43 21.07 0.72
CA ASP A 15 14.02 20.98 2.07
C ASP A 15 14.32 19.53 2.49
N GLY A 16 15.55 19.09 2.19
CA GLY A 16 16.28 18.15 3.04
C GLY A 16 16.08 16.65 2.80
N GLY A 17 15.68 16.24 1.59
CA GLY A 17 15.81 14.86 1.15
C GLY A 17 17.28 14.49 1.01
N ASP A 18 17.69 13.37 1.60
CA ASP A 18 18.86 12.62 1.12
C ASP A 18 18.51 12.20 -0.31
N ASP A 19 18.74 13.11 -1.27
CA ASP A 19 18.73 12.84 -2.70
C ASP A 19 19.91 11.91 -2.96
N GLY A 20 19.78 10.68 -2.47
CA GLY A 20 20.70 9.60 -2.80
C GLY A 20 20.79 9.58 -4.32
N GLU A 21 22.01 9.75 -4.82
CA GLU A 21 22.35 9.66 -6.24
C GLU A 21 21.42 8.66 -6.92
N LEU A 22 20.57 9.15 -7.84
CA LEU A 22 19.62 8.32 -8.56
C LEU A 22 20.38 7.12 -9.13
N GLU A 23 19.93 5.91 -8.82
CA GLU A 23 20.59 4.72 -9.35
C GLU A 23 20.61 4.79 -10.88
N PRO A 24 21.77 4.55 -11.52
CA PRO A 24 21.88 4.62 -12.97
C PRO A 24 20.86 3.69 -13.65
N LEU A 25 20.32 4.10 -14.81
CA LEU A 25 19.43 3.24 -15.59
C LEU A 25 20.12 1.92 -15.90
N LYS A 26 19.40 0.80 -15.79
CA LYS A 26 19.92 -0.52 -16.19
C LYS A 26 20.23 -0.58 -17.69
N LEU A 27 19.49 0.15 -18.52
CA LEU A 27 19.76 0.24 -19.97
C LEU A 27 20.97 1.13 -20.32
N GLN A 28 21.31 2.11 -19.47
CA GLN A 28 22.43 3.04 -19.67
C GLN A 28 23.18 3.28 -18.35
N PRO A 29 23.87 2.27 -17.80
CA PRO A 29 24.45 2.33 -16.46
C PRO A 29 25.61 3.32 -16.34
N SER A 30 26.23 3.70 -17.45
CA SER A 30 27.37 4.63 -17.49
C SER A 30 27.01 6.05 -17.93
N ALA A 31 25.74 6.34 -18.24
CA ALA A 31 25.32 7.66 -18.70
C ALA A 31 24.86 8.52 -17.51
N ALA A 32 25.59 9.60 -17.22
CA ALA A 32 25.22 10.57 -16.18
C ALA A 32 23.88 11.28 -16.49
N THR A 33 23.57 11.47 -17.77
CA THR A 33 22.27 11.98 -18.24
C THR A 33 21.71 10.99 -19.27
N PRO A 34 20.83 10.08 -18.87
CA PRO A 34 20.30 9.08 -19.79
C PRO A 34 19.39 9.68 -20.85
N ALA A 35 19.35 9.06 -22.02
CA ALA A 35 18.48 9.51 -23.10
C ALA A 35 17.00 9.24 -22.77
N THR A 36 16.11 10.17 -23.12
CA THR A 36 14.67 10.07 -22.82
C THR A 36 14.04 8.78 -23.36
N TRP A 37 14.47 8.32 -24.53
CA TRP A 37 13.98 7.07 -25.11
C TRP A 37 14.34 5.85 -24.25
N ALA A 38 15.52 5.84 -23.61
CA ALA A 38 15.96 4.75 -22.75
C ALA A 38 15.18 4.74 -21.43
N VAL A 39 14.88 5.92 -20.87
CA VAL A 39 13.98 6.07 -19.73
C VAL A 39 12.59 5.52 -20.06
N VAL A 40 12.01 5.96 -21.18
CA VAL A 40 10.68 5.52 -21.63
C VAL A 40 10.65 4.02 -21.88
N LEU A 41 11.65 3.47 -22.59
CA LEU A 41 11.73 2.05 -22.88
C LEU A 41 11.88 1.21 -21.61
N GLN A 42 12.76 1.60 -20.68
CA GLN A 42 12.94 0.88 -19.42
C GLN A 42 11.67 0.93 -18.57
N THR A 43 10.99 2.08 -18.54
CA THR A 43 9.73 2.25 -17.80
C THR A 43 8.63 1.37 -18.39
N LEU A 44 8.44 1.39 -19.72
CA LEU A 44 7.44 0.53 -20.38
C LEU A 44 7.75 -0.95 -20.21
N ALA A 45 9.02 -1.34 -20.31
CA ALA A 45 9.44 -2.72 -20.07
C ALA A 45 9.18 -3.15 -18.61
N ALA A 46 9.50 -2.29 -17.63
CA ALA A 46 9.21 -2.56 -16.23
C ALA A 46 7.71 -2.71 -15.98
N VAL A 47 6.88 -1.83 -16.54
CA VAL A 47 5.41 -1.91 -16.46
C VAL A 47 4.90 -3.22 -17.07
N ALA A 48 5.39 -3.61 -18.24
CA ALA A 48 4.99 -4.86 -18.89
C ALA A 48 5.37 -6.09 -18.05
N VAL A 49 6.57 -6.10 -17.44
CA VAL A 49 7.01 -7.16 -16.54
C VAL A 49 6.15 -7.21 -15.29
N ILE A 50 5.85 -6.07 -14.66
CA ILE A 50 4.98 -6.00 -13.47
C ILE A 50 3.58 -6.51 -13.81
N PHE A 51 3.02 -6.10 -14.96
CA PHE A 51 1.73 -6.59 -15.42
C PHE A 51 1.75 -8.12 -15.59
N GLY A 52 2.73 -8.66 -16.31
CA GLY A 52 2.88 -10.11 -16.49
C GLY A 52 3.05 -10.88 -15.18
N ALA A 53 3.89 -10.36 -14.28
CA ALA A 53 4.12 -10.94 -12.95
C ALA A 53 2.84 -10.92 -12.09
N SER A 54 2.07 -9.83 -12.13
CA SER A 54 0.79 -9.73 -11.40
C SER A 54 -0.25 -10.75 -11.90
N GLN A 55 -0.34 -10.96 -13.22
CA GLN A 55 -1.24 -11.95 -13.81
C GLN A 55 -0.83 -13.38 -13.43
N LEU A 56 0.48 -13.66 -13.48
CA LEU A 56 1.01 -14.95 -13.05
C LEU A 56 0.74 -15.16 -11.55
N PHE A 57 0.95 -14.13 -10.74
CA PHE A 57 0.74 -14.18 -9.29
C PHE A 57 -0.71 -14.53 -8.93
N VAL A 58 -1.70 -13.85 -9.53
CA VAL A 58 -3.13 -14.15 -9.32
C VAL A 58 -3.46 -15.59 -9.72
N ARG A 59 -2.96 -16.05 -10.88
CA ARG A 59 -3.18 -17.44 -11.33
C ARG A 59 -2.61 -18.47 -10.36
N GLN A 60 -1.45 -18.19 -9.77
CA GLN A 60 -0.83 -19.09 -8.80
C GLN A 60 -1.61 -19.11 -7.48
N LEU A 61 -2.15 -17.97 -7.05
CA LEU A 61 -3.06 -17.92 -5.90
C LEU A 61 -4.33 -18.77 -6.15
N ASP A 62 -4.93 -18.68 -7.34
CA ASP A 62 -6.11 -19.47 -7.70
C ASP A 62 -5.81 -20.98 -7.77
N ALA A 63 -4.59 -21.38 -8.15
CA ALA A 63 -4.18 -22.78 -8.16
C ALA A 63 -3.86 -23.32 -6.75
N ILE A 64 -3.20 -22.52 -5.92
CA ILE A 64 -2.74 -22.91 -4.58
C ILE A 64 -3.88 -22.87 -3.56
N GLY A 65 -4.81 -21.92 -3.67
CA GLY A 65 -5.93 -21.75 -2.75
C GLY A 65 -6.71 -23.06 -2.49
N PRO A 66 -7.22 -23.73 -3.54
CA PRO A 66 -7.91 -25.02 -3.41
C PRO A 66 -7.02 -26.13 -2.82
N MET A 67 -5.73 -26.17 -3.15
CA MET A 67 -4.79 -27.16 -2.61
C MET A 67 -4.57 -26.99 -1.10
N LEU A 68 -4.68 -25.77 -0.59
CA LEU A 68 -4.61 -25.44 0.84
C LEU A 68 -5.98 -25.53 1.54
N GLY A 69 -7.04 -25.91 0.82
CA GLY A 69 -8.41 -25.92 1.35
C GLY A 69 -9.00 -24.53 1.60
N LEU A 70 -8.38 -23.48 1.04
CA LEU A 70 -8.87 -22.10 1.13
C LEU A 70 -9.97 -21.87 0.10
N SER A 71 -11.05 -21.20 0.52
CA SER A 71 -12.07 -20.74 -0.42
C SER A 71 -11.52 -19.60 -1.28
N SER A 72 -12.06 -19.41 -2.48
CA SER A 72 -11.70 -18.29 -3.36
C SER A 72 -11.84 -16.93 -2.65
N ALA A 73 -12.85 -16.79 -1.77
CA ALA A 73 -13.04 -15.60 -0.95
C ALA A 73 -11.86 -15.38 0.02
N VAL A 74 -11.38 -16.42 0.70
CA VAL A 74 -10.22 -16.32 1.61
C VAL A 74 -8.95 -15.99 0.84
N THR A 75 -8.72 -16.61 -0.31
CA THR A 75 -7.57 -16.31 -1.17
C THR A 75 -7.58 -14.85 -1.64
N ALA A 76 -8.74 -14.36 -2.09
CA ALA A 76 -8.88 -12.99 -2.58
C ALA A 76 -8.82 -11.94 -1.47
N LEU A 77 -9.45 -12.19 -0.32
CA LEU A 77 -9.58 -11.19 0.75
C LEU A 77 -8.42 -11.19 1.76
N LEU A 78 -7.70 -12.31 1.91
CA LEU A 78 -6.62 -12.43 2.90
C LEU A 78 -5.25 -12.67 2.25
N LEU A 79 -5.15 -13.66 1.36
CA LEU A 79 -3.85 -14.07 0.83
C LEU A 79 -3.31 -13.08 -0.21
N SER A 80 -4.17 -12.57 -1.10
CA SER A 80 -3.79 -11.58 -2.12
C SER A 80 -3.27 -10.27 -1.51
N PRO A 81 -3.98 -9.59 -0.57
CA PRO A 81 -3.47 -8.35 0.03
C PRO A 81 -2.15 -8.55 0.78
N VAL A 82 -1.99 -9.66 1.50
CA VAL A 82 -0.72 -9.94 2.19
C VAL A 82 0.41 -10.03 1.18
N ALA A 83 0.23 -10.78 0.10
CA ALA A 83 1.28 -11.00 -0.86
C ALA A 83 1.60 -9.78 -1.71
N THR A 84 0.62 -8.91 -1.99
CA THR A 84 0.86 -7.65 -2.70
C THR A 84 1.58 -6.62 -1.86
N GLU A 85 1.48 -6.67 -0.53
CA GLU A 85 2.17 -5.76 0.41
C GLU A 85 3.55 -6.28 0.86
N LEU A 86 3.85 -7.56 0.64
CA LEU A 86 5.13 -8.17 1.02
C LEU A 86 6.34 -7.43 0.41
N PRO A 87 6.37 -7.06 -0.88
CA PRO A 87 7.51 -6.35 -1.47
C PRO A 87 7.81 -5.02 -0.76
N GLU A 88 6.79 -4.24 -0.44
CA GLU A 88 6.88 -2.97 0.25
C GLU A 88 7.41 -3.16 1.68
N ILE A 89 6.90 -4.17 2.39
CA ILE A 89 7.39 -4.54 3.72
C ILE A 89 8.87 -4.94 3.65
N MET A 90 9.27 -5.73 2.65
CA MET A 90 10.66 -6.13 2.47
C MET A 90 11.58 -4.93 2.23
N ASN A 91 11.20 -4.00 1.35
CA ASN A 91 11.97 -2.78 1.11
C ASN A 91 12.13 -1.94 2.38
N ALA A 92 11.05 -1.76 3.14
CA ALA A 92 11.10 -1.05 4.41
C ALA A 92 12.02 -1.72 5.44
N VAL A 93 11.95 -3.05 5.58
CA VAL A 93 12.83 -3.81 6.49
C VAL A 93 14.30 -3.68 6.08
N ILE A 94 14.62 -3.78 4.78
CA ILE A 94 15.98 -3.63 4.27
C ILE A 94 16.52 -2.24 4.59
N TRP A 95 15.76 -1.18 4.31
CA TRP A 95 16.19 0.20 4.57
C TRP A 95 16.33 0.51 6.06
N VAL A 96 15.41 0.04 6.90
CA VAL A 96 15.53 0.17 8.36
C VAL A 96 16.81 -0.51 8.86
N ARG A 97 17.12 -1.72 8.37
CA ARG A 97 18.37 -2.42 8.69
C ARG A 97 19.62 -1.69 8.21
N GLN A 98 19.52 -0.91 7.13
CA GLN A 98 20.58 -0.04 6.62
C GLN A 98 20.64 1.33 7.32
N GLY A 99 19.82 1.57 8.35
CA GLY A 99 19.74 2.86 9.04
C GLY A 99 18.95 3.94 8.29
N LYS A 100 18.42 3.64 7.09
CA LYS A 100 17.63 4.53 6.22
C LYS A 100 16.15 4.61 6.65
N THR A 101 15.91 4.81 7.94
CA THR A 101 14.54 4.77 8.52
C THR A 101 13.63 5.85 7.95
N ARG A 102 14.16 7.05 7.67
CA ARG A 102 13.37 8.13 7.04
C ARG A 102 12.86 7.73 5.66
N LEU A 103 13.72 7.11 4.83
CA LEU A 103 13.36 6.66 3.49
C LEU A 103 12.30 5.55 3.53
N ALA A 104 12.45 4.60 4.47
CA ALA A 104 11.46 3.55 4.69
C ALA A 104 10.08 4.10 5.08
N LEU A 105 10.04 5.07 5.99
CA LEU A 105 8.79 5.72 6.41
C LEU A 105 8.18 6.56 5.28
N ALA A 106 8.99 7.26 4.50
CA ALA A 106 8.52 8.03 3.36
C ALA A 106 7.87 7.13 2.30
N ASN A 107 8.51 6.00 1.98
CA ASN A 107 7.96 5.03 1.02
C ASN A 107 6.65 4.40 1.51
N ILE A 108 6.60 3.91 2.76
CA ILE A 108 5.37 3.31 3.33
C ILE A 108 4.23 4.32 3.34
N SER A 109 4.47 5.52 3.85
CA SER A 109 3.44 6.55 3.98
C SER A 109 2.94 7.03 2.61
N GLY A 110 3.84 7.22 1.64
CA GLY A 110 3.50 7.59 0.26
C GLY A 110 2.68 6.51 -0.45
N ALA A 111 3.10 5.24 -0.33
CA ALA A 111 2.37 4.11 -0.92
C ALA A 111 0.96 3.98 -0.34
N MET A 112 0.81 4.02 0.99
CA MET A 112 -0.51 3.95 1.63
C MET A 112 -1.42 5.12 1.24
N MET A 113 -0.87 6.33 1.07
CA MET A 113 -1.65 7.49 0.60
C MET A 113 -2.23 7.24 -0.80
N ILE A 114 -1.43 6.70 -1.72
CA ILE A 114 -1.89 6.36 -3.07
C ILE A 114 -2.96 5.28 -3.01
N GLN A 115 -2.69 4.17 -2.31
CA GLN A 115 -3.61 3.03 -2.21
C GLN A 115 -4.96 3.40 -1.58
N ALA A 116 -4.98 4.28 -0.58
CA ALA A 116 -6.21 4.70 0.07
C ALA A 116 -7.03 5.69 -0.76
N THR A 117 -6.43 6.35 -1.77
CA THR A 117 -7.08 7.46 -2.48
C THR A 117 -7.32 7.18 -3.95
N VAL A 118 -6.35 6.62 -4.68
CA VAL A 118 -6.44 6.44 -6.13
C VAL A 118 -7.32 5.23 -6.49
N PRO A 119 -7.03 3.99 -6.03
CA PRO A 119 -7.92 2.85 -6.27
C PRO A 119 -9.34 3.09 -5.74
N SER A 120 -9.47 3.57 -4.50
CA SER A 120 -10.77 3.89 -3.92
C SER A 120 -11.49 4.97 -4.72
N GLY A 121 -10.81 6.07 -5.07
CA GLY A 121 -11.41 7.13 -5.88
C GLY A 121 -11.89 6.65 -7.25
N LEU A 122 -11.10 5.81 -7.93
CA LEU A 122 -11.52 5.18 -9.19
C LEU A 122 -12.73 4.25 -8.97
N GLY A 123 -12.70 3.42 -7.93
CA GLY A 123 -13.82 2.53 -7.58
C GLY A 123 -15.12 3.29 -7.37
N LEU A 124 -15.09 4.38 -6.58
CA LEU A 124 -16.28 5.20 -6.32
C LEU A 124 -16.77 5.97 -7.56
N LEU A 125 -15.89 6.31 -8.50
CA LEU A 125 -16.25 7.02 -9.74
C LEU A 125 -16.85 6.10 -10.81
N PHE A 126 -16.40 4.84 -10.85
CA PHE A 126 -16.74 3.89 -11.91
C PHE A 126 -17.67 2.76 -11.48
N THR A 127 -18.08 2.71 -10.21
CA THR A 127 -18.98 1.68 -9.67
C THR A 127 -20.17 2.32 -8.96
N ASP A 128 -21.34 1.68 -9.08
CA ASP A 128 -22.54 2.10 -8.38
C ASP A 128 -22.36 1.99 -6.86
N TRP A 129 -22.83 3.02 -6.15
CA TRP A 129 -22.71 3.12 -4.70
C TRP A 129 -23.84 2.34 -4.02
N GLU A 130 -23.54 1.10 -3.63
CA GLU A 130 -24.41 0.34 -2.74
C GLU A 130 -23.91 0.51 -1.30
N PHE A 131 -24.57 1.42 -0.59
CA PHE A 131 -24.25 1.70 0.81
C PHE A 131 -24.98 0.71 1.70
N ASP A 132 -24.33 -0.41 1.99
CA ASP A 132 -24.87 -1.51 2.78
C ASP A 132 -24.43 -1.46 4.25
N GLY A 133 -24.97 -2.39 5.05
CA GLY A 133 -24.60 -2.51 6.47
C GLY A 133 -23.12 -2.85 6.67
N ALA A 134 -22.50 -3.59 5.74
CA ALA A 134 -21.10 -3.95 5.81
C ALA A 134 -20.19 -2.71 5.66
N LEU A 135 -20.49 -1.84 4.70
CA LEU A 135 -19.73 -0.62 4.44
C LEU A 135 -19.87 0.40 5.58
N LEU A 136 -21.07 0.51 6.16
CA LEU A 136 -21.32 1.30 7.37
C LEU A 136 -20.48 0.80 8.56
N TRP A 137 -20.47 -0.51 8.80
CA TRP A 137 -19.67 -1.12 9.85
C TRP A 137 -18.17 -0.91 9.62
N ALA A 138 -17.70 -1.15 8.40
CA ALA A 138 -16.31 -0.92 8.00
C ALA A 138 -15.89 0.53 8.26
N GLY A 139 -16.72 1.49 7.86
CA GLY A 139 -16.49 2.92 8.06
C GLY A 139 -16.41 3.31 9.53
N LEU A 140 -17.33 2.81 10.37
CA LEU A 140 -17.35 3.09 11.81
C LEU A 140 -16.10 2.55 12.52
N VAL A 141 -15.74 1.29 12.26
CA VAL A 141 -14.55 0.67 12.86
C VAL A 141 -13.28 1.36 12.40
N THR A 142 -13.19 1.72 11.11
CA THR A 142 -12.05 2.47 10.56
C THR A 142 -11.93 3.86 11.20
N MET A 143 -13.04 4.58 11.34
CA MET A 143 -13.05 5.88 12.03
C MET A 143 -12.61 5.76 13.49
N ALA A 144 -13.07 4.74 14.21
CA ALA A 144 -12.64 4.50 15.58
C ALA A 144 -11.14 4.21 15.69
N ALA A 145 -10.59 3.40 14.77
CA ALA A 145 -9.16 3.12 14.70
C ALA A 145 -8.33 4.38 14.41
N VAL A 146 -8.77 5.20 13.45
CA VAL A 146 -8.11 6.47 13.10
C VAL A 146 -8.12 7.43 14.29
N VAL A 147 -9.27 7.60 14.96
CA VAL A 147 -9.37 8.46 16.15
C VAL A 147 -8.44 7.97 17.26
N TYR A 148 -8.43 6.66 17.54
CA TYR A 148 -7.52 6.07 18.53
C TYR A 148 -6.04 6.36 18.22
N LEU A 149 -5.63 6.15 16.97
CA LEU A 149 -4.26 6.42 16.52
C LEU A 149 -3.91 7.90 16.62
N LEU A 150 -4.79 8.80 16.16
CA LEU A 150 -4.58 10.24 16.22
C LEU A 150 -4.45 10.74 17.67
N LEU A 151 -5.29 10.25 18.59
CA LEU A 151 -5.20 10.60 20.01
C LEU A 151 -3.89 10.08 20.62
N THR A 152 -3.47 8.87 20.28
CA THR A 152 -2.21 8.28 20.76
C THR A 152 -0.98 9.05 20.24
N MET A 153 -1.02 9.47 18.97
CA MET A 153 0.02 10.30 18.36
C MET A 153 0.07 11.68 19.01
N ARG A 154 -1.07 12.35 19.19
CA ARG A 154 -1.15 13.67 19.85
C ARG A 154 -0.69 13.63 21.30
N ALA A 155 -0.89 12.52 21.99
CA ALA A 155 -0.39 12.32 23.34
C ALA A 155 1.11 11.94 23.41
N HIS A 156 1.83 11.92 22.27
CA HIS A 156 3.24 11.49 22.15
C HIS A 156 3.51 10.13 22.81
N ARG A 157 2.52 9.24 22.75
CA ARG A 157 2.45 8.02 23.56
C ARG A 157 2.57 6.76 22.70
N LEU A 158 3.32 6.86 21.61
CA LEU A 158 3.55 5.78 20.64
C LEU A 158 4.46 4.71 21.24
N THR A 159 3.84 3.70 21.84
CA THR A 159 4.52 2.51 22.34
C THR A 159 4.14 1.31 21.46
N PRO A 160 5.04 0.31 21.26
CA PRO A 160 4.74 -0.87 20.47
C PRO A 160 3.42 -1.56 20.85
N GLY A 161 3.12 -1.66 22.15
CA GLY A 161 1.86 -2.27 22.62
C GLY A 161 0.60 -1.50 22.21
N ARG A 162 0.65 -0.16 22.19
CA ARG A 162 -0.48 0.67 21.73
C ARG A 162 -0.66 0.62 20.21
N LEU A 163 0.44 0.48 19.47
CA LEU A 163 0.39 0.23 18.04
C LEU A 163 -0.20 -1.16 17.74
N ALA A 164 0.24 -2.19 18.48
CA ALA A 164 -0.30 -3.53 18.37
C ALA A 164 -1.80 -3.58 18.72
N PHE A 165 -2.27 -2.77 19.67
CA PHE A 165 -3.69 -2.63 19.97
C PHE A 165 -4.50 -2.10 18.76
N ALA A 166 -3.90 -1.38 17.81
CA ALA A 166 -4.62 -0.98 16.60
C ALA A 166 -5.09 -2.20 15.77
N ALA A 167 -4.38 -3.34 15.84
CA ALA A 167 -4.80 -4.58 15.22
C ALA A 167 -6.10 -5.15 15.81
N PHE A 168 -6.46 -4.76 17.03
CA PHE A 168 -7.75 -5.13 17.62
C PHE A 168 -8.93 -4.59 16.79
N PHE A 169 -8.83 -3.38 16.23
CA PHE A 169 -9.88 -2.83 15.37
C PHE A 169 -10.06 -3.66 14.10
N TYR A 170 -8.98 -4.21 13.54
CA TYR A 170 -9.08 -5.12 12.40
C TYR A 170 -9.81 -6.43 12.77
N LEU A 171 -9.57 -6.97 13.96
CA LEU A 171 -10.32 -8.14 14.48
C LEU A 171 -11.80 -7.82 14.68
N VAL A 172 -12.13 -6.67 15.26
CA VAL A 172 -13.52 -6.20 15.43
C VAL A 172 -14.23 -6.06 14.08
N PHE A 173 -13.54 -5.48 13.10
CA PHE A 173 -14.03 -5.39 11.72
C PHE A 173 -14.33 -6.78 11.15
N ALA A 174 -13.37 -7.70 11.20
CA ALA A 174 -13.51 -9.05 10.65
C ALA A 174 -14.64 -9.85 11.31
N VAL A 175 -14.74 -9.81 12.65
CA VAL A 175 -15.80 -10.52 13.39
C VAL A 175 -17.17 -9.94 13.10
N GLY A 176 -17.30 -8.61 13.02
CA GLY A 176 -18.59 -7.96 12.72
C GLY A 176 -19.07 -8.16 11.28
N LEU A 177 -18.18 -8.53 10.36
CA LEU A 177 -18.53 -8.89 8.98
C LEU A 177 -19.15 -10.28 8.86
N VAL A 178 -18.77 -11.23 9.72
CA VAL A 178 -19.28 -12.62 9.69
C VAL A 178 -20.81 -12.70 9.66
N PRO A 179 -21.57 -12.03 10.53
CA PRO A 179 -23.04 -12.06 10.51
C PRO A 179 -23.68 -11.22 9.41
N ILE A 180 -22.93 -10.34 8.74
CA ILE A 180 -23.44 -9.49 7.65
C ILE A 180 -23.31 -10.22 6.30
N LEU A 181 -22.28 -11.05 6.15
CA LEU A 181 -21.98 -11.81 4.93
C LEU A 181 -22.51 -13.25 4.93
N GLY A 182 -22.89 -13.81 6.08
CA GLY A 182 -23.45 -15.16 6.24
C GLY A 182 -24.96 -15.15 6.33
#